data_AF-A0A8X8IDM0-F1
#
_entry.id   AF-A0A8X8IDM0-F1
#
_cell.length_a   1.000
_cell.length_b   1.000
_cell.length_c   1.000
_cell.angle_alpha   90.00
_cell.angle_beta   90.00
_cell.angle_gamma   90.00
#
_symmetry.space_group_name_H-M   'P 1'
#
loop_
_entity.id
_entity.type
_entity.pdbx_description
1 polymer ?
#
loop_
_entity_poly.entity_id
_entity_poly.type
_entity_poly.pdbx_seq_one_letter_code
_entity_poly.pdbx_strand_id
1 'polypeptide(L)' 'MHYLNGDVKDADYERDMQLPFKTTTHYQVASVASILPAPITTVEPPVYNHLSEIVPANDIFISSEFLSAIWQPPKA' A
#
# COMPACT_ATOMS: atom_id res chain seq x y z
N MET A 1 -54.86 -7.24 11.46
CA MET A 1 -53.66 -8.09 11.58
C MET A 1 -54.11 -9.54 11.71
N HIS A 2 -54.03 -10.32 10.62
CA HIS A 2 -54.56 -11.70 10.51
C HIS A 2 -53.62 -12.77 11.13
N TYR A 3 -52.58 -12.32 11.85
CA TYR A 3 -51.56 -13.18 12.46
C TYR A 3 -51.63 -13.18 14.00
N LEU A 4 -52.71 -12.64 14.57
CA LEU A 4 -52.93 -12.60 16.03
C LEU A 4 -53.59 -13.89 16.58
N ASN A 5 -53.66 -14.95 15.78
CA ASN A 5 -54.07 -16.26 16.24
C ASN A 5 -52.81 -17.00 16.70
N GLY A 6 -52.40 -16.68 17.93
CA GLY A 6 -51.16 -17.15 18.52
C GLY A 6 -51.02 -18.66 18.54
N ASP A 7 -49.78 -19.13 18.34
CA ASP A 7 -49.24 -20.46 18.61
C ASP A 7 -50.27 -21.59 18.75
N VAL A 8 -51.15 -21.74 17.76
CA VAL A 8 -52.07 -22.87 17.71
C VAL A 8 -51.22 -24.08 17.36
N LYS A 9 -50.89 -24.85 18.39
CA LYS A 9 -50.24 -26.14 18.23
C LYS A 9 -51.19 -27.08 17.49
N ASP A 10 -50.71 -27.64 16.40
CA ASP A 10 -51.38 -28.72 15.68
C ASP A 10 -51.33 -30.04 16.48
N ALA A 11 -52.07 -31.04 16.02
CA ALA A 11 -52.25 -32.30 16.74
C ALA A 11 -50.94 -33.09 16.91
N ASP A 12 -49.94 -32.81 16.06
CA ASP A 12 -48.64 -33.44 15.99
C ASP A 12 -47.49 -32.59 16.54
N TYR A 13 -47.77 -31.40 17.07
CA TYR A 13 -46.78 -30.49 17.66
C TYR A 13 -45.76 -31.18 18.58
N GLU A 14 -46.22 -32.03 19.51
CA GLU A 14 -45.34 -32.72 20.47
C GLU A 14 -44.40 -33.72 19.80
N ARG A 15 -44.83 -34.30 18.67
CA ARG A 15 -44.01 -35.20 17.86
C ARG A 15 -43.02 -34.42 16.99
N ASP A 16 -43.44 -33.27 16.48
CA ASP A 16 -42.58 -32.37 15.71
C ASP A 16 -41.45 -31.77 16.55
N MET A 17 -41.68 -31.51 17.84
CA MET A 17 -40.63 -31.06 18.77
C MET A 17 -39.56 -32.14 19.04
N GLN A 18 -39.82 -33.41 18.73
CA GLN A 18 -38.83 -34.49 18.85
C GLN A 18 -37.92 -34.62 17.62
N LEU A 19 -38.18 -33.85 16.55
CA LEU A 19 -37.41 -33.97 15.31
C LEU A 19 -35.96 -33.52 15.53
N PRO A 20 -34.97 -34.18 14.89
CA PRO A 20 -33.54 -33.91 15.13
C PRO A 20 -33.16 -32.44 14.92
N PHE A 21 -33.82 -31.75 13.98
CA PHE A 21 -33.59 -30.35 13.65
C PHE A 21 -34.23 -29.34 14.62
N LYS A 22 -35.15 -29.78 15.50
CA LYS A 22 -35.73 -28.96 16.58
C LYS A 22 -34.93 -29.04 17.88
N THR A 23 -34.06 -30.03 18.01
CA THR A 23 -33.21 -30.19 19.20
C THR A 23 -32.06 -29.18 19.20
N THR A 24 -31.93 -28.38 20.26
CA THR A 24 -30.83 -27.41 20.43
C THR A 24 -29.48 -28.06 20.71
N THR A 25 -29.42 -29.39 20.79
CA THR A 25 -28.22 -30.15 21.16
C THR A 25 -27.32 -30.48 19.95
N HIS A 26 -27.83 -30.34 18.72
CA HIS A 26 -27.14 -30.80 17.50
C HIS A 26 -27.09 -29.75 16.37
N TYR A 27 -26.99 -28.46 16.70
CA TYR A 27 -26.79 -27.44 15.66
C TYR A 27 -25.33 -27.46 15.18
N GLN A 28 -25.14 -27.62 13.87
CA GLN A 28 -23.84 -27.40 13.23
C GLN A 28 -23.79 -25.96 12.73
N VAL A 29 -22.99 -25.11 13.37
CA VAL A 29 -22.69 -23.78 12.83
C VAL A 29 -21.59 -23.93 11.80
N ALA A 30 -21.93 -23.80 10.52
CA ALA A 30 -20.93 -23.62 9.47
C ALA A 30 -20.56 -22.14 9.40
N SER A 31 -19.32 -21.79 9.77
CA SER A 31 -18.77 -20.47 9.51
C SER A 31 -18.01 -20.50 8.18
N VAL A 32 -18.31 -19.55 7.30
CA VAL A 32 -17.57 -19.33 6.07
C VAL A 32 -16.75 -18.07 6.27
N ALA A 33 -15.42 -18.20 6.23
CA ALA A 33 -14.52 -17.06 6.26
C ALA A 33 -14.04 -16.74 4.85
N SER A 34 -14.26 -15.49 4.42
CA SER A 34 -13.74 -14.97 3.16
C SER A 34 -12.35 -14.39 3.40
N ILE A 35 -11.32 -14.98 2.80
CA ILE A 35 -9.96 -14.41 2.84
C ILE A 35 -9.81 -13.43 1.68
N LEU A 36 -9.54 -12.16 2.00
CA LEU A 36 -9.22 -11.15 0.98
C LEU A 36 -7.77 -11.33 0.51
N PRO A 37 -7.49 -11.17 -0.80
CA PRO A 37 -6.12 -11.15 -1.32
C PRO A 37 -5.31 -10.04 -0.65
N ALA A 38 -4.06 -10.34 -0.28
CA ALA A 38 -3.16 -9.31 0.22
C ALA A 38 -2.78 -8.34 -0.92
N PRO A 39 -2.68 -7.03 -0.64
CA PRO A 39 -2.19 -6.08 -1.64
C PRO A 39 -0.75 -6.41 -2.03
N ILE A 40 -0.47 -6.38 -3.34
CA ILE A 40 0.88 -6.50 -3.86
C ILE A 40 1.55 -5.14 -3.70
N THR A 41 2.55 -5.03 -2.83
CA THR A 41 3.38 -3.83 -2.71
C THR A 41 4.64 -4.02 -3.55
N THR A 42 4.82 -3.19 -4.57
CA THR A 42 6.09 -3.09 -5.31
C THR A 42 7.00 -2.09 -4.63
N VAL A 43 8.21 -2.52 -4.28
CA VAL A 43 9.28 -1.62 -3.81
C VAL A 43 10.03 -1.13 -5.04
N GLU A 44 10.01 0.18 -5.31
CA GLU A 44 10.84 0.77 -6.35
C GLU A 44 12.30 0.85 -5.87
N PRO A 45 13.28 0.48 -6.70
CA PRO A 45 14.69 0.66 -6.36
C PRO A 45 15.03 2.15 -6.27
N PRO A 46 15.97 2.54 -5.39
CA PRO A 46 16.42 3.93 -5.31
C PRO A 46 17.05 4.36 -6.64
N VAL A 47 16.62 5.53 -7.14
CA VAL A 47 17.24 6.18 -8.30
C VAL A 47 18.50 6.90 -7.82
N TYR A 48 19.68 6.39 -8.19
CA TYR A 48 20.94 7.09 -7.97
C TYR A 48 21.20 8.06 -9.13
N ASN A 49 21.05 9.36 -8.87
CA ASN A 49 21.54 10.37 -9.80
C ASN A 49 23.08 10.38 -9.72
N HIS A 50 23.76 9.89 -10.75
CA HIS A 50 25.18 10.16 -10.91
C HIS A 50 25.35 11.64 -11.23
N LEU A 51 25.57 12.44 -10.20
CA LEU A 51 26.11 13.78 -10.34
C LEU A 51 27.53 13.60 -10.87
N SER A 52 27.71 13.82 -12.17
CA SER A 52 29.05 13.98 -12.73
C SER A 52 29.55 15.33 -12.23
N GLU A 53 30.51 15.32 -11.31
CA GLU A 53 31.28 16.51 -11.03
C GLU A 53 32.07 16.84 -12.30
N ILE A 54 31.74 17.99 -12.91
CA ILE A 54 32.57 18.57 -13.95
C ILE A 54 33.84 19.03 -13.22
N VAL A 55 34.88 18.21 -13.23
CA VAL A 55 36.21 18.61 -12.76
C VAL A 55 36.73 19.63 -13.78
N PRO A 56 36.91 20.92 -13.42
CA PRO A 56 37.56 21.85 -14.33
C PRO A 56 38.97 21.32 -14.62
N ALA A 57 39.26 21.11 -15.91
CA ALA A 57 40.61 20.74 -16.32
C ALA A 57 41.57 21.84 -15.84
N ASN A 58 42.67 21.43 -15.21
CA ASN A 58 43.75 22.27 -14.66
C ASN A 58 43.85 23.64 -15.34
N ASP A 59 43.88 24.71 -14.54
CA ASP A 59 44.19 26.07 -14.99
C ASP A 59 45.56 26.09 -15.68
N ILE A 60 45.58 25.89 -17.00
CA ILE A 60 46.79 26.00 -17.79
C ILE A 60 47.15 27.49 -17.79
N PHE A 61 48.26 27.83 -17.17
CA PHE A 61 48.77 29.20 -17.22
C PHE A 61 49.18 29.54 -18.66
N ILE A 62 48.39 30.40 -19.32
CA ILE A 62 48.66 30.88 -20.67
C ILE A 62 49.29 32.27 -20.57
N SER A 63 50.61 32.34 -20.74
CA SER A 63 51.35 33.61 -20.66
C SER A 63 50.90 34.66 -21.68
N SER A 64 50.36 34.24 -22.83
CA SER A 64 49.84 35.13 -23.87
C SER A 64 48.54 35.86 -23.48
N GLU A 65 47.86 35.47 -22.40
CA GLU A 65 46.69 36.19 -21.89
C GLU A 65 47.08 37.47 -21.13
N PHE A 66 48.35 37.57 -20.72
CA PHE A 66 48.89 38.69 -19.94
C PHE A 66 49.65 39.72 -20.79
N LEU A 67 49.50 39.71 -22.12
CA LEU A 67 50.15 40.69 -23.01
C LEU A 67 49.77 42.15 -22.70
N SER A 68 48.58 42.36 -22.11
CA SER A 68 48.14 43.67 -21.62
C SER A 68 48.98 44.23 -20.47
N ALA A 69 49.79 43.38 -19.80
CA ALA A 69 50.75 43.79 -18.78
C ALA A 69 52.05 44.36 -19.37
N ILE A 70 52.36 44.12 -20.65
CA ILE A 70 53.61 44.55 -21.30
C ILE A 70 53.61 46.05 -21.59
N TRP A 71 52.45 46.62 -21.93
CA TRP A 71 52.32 48.02 -22.34
C TRP A 71 51.66 48.92 -21.29
N GLN A 72 51.77 48.57 -20.00
CA GLN A 72 51.24 49.44 -18.95
C GLN A 72 52.20 50.59 -18.65
N PRO A 73 51.68 51.82 -18.44
CA PRO A 73 52.51 52.92 -17.97
C PRO A 73 53.11 52.60 -16.59
N PRO A 74 54.26 53.18 -16.23
CA PRO A 74 54.85 53.02 -14.91
C PRO A 74 53.84 53.44 -13.85
N LYS A 75 53.62 52.56 -12.86
CA LYS A 75 52.85 52.94 -11.67
C LYS A 75 53.73 53.83 -10.80
N ALA A 76 53.18 54.96 -10.37
CA ALA A 76 53.83 55.91 -9.47
C ALA A 76 53.93 55.37 -8.03
#